data_AF-A0A966B5Y6-F1
#
_entry.id   AF-A0A966B5Y6-F1
#
_cell.length_a   1.000
_cell.length_b   1.000
_cell.length_c   1.000
_cell.angle_alpha   90.00
_cell.angle_beta   90.00
_cell.angle_gamma   90.00
#
_symmetry.space_group_name_H-M   'P 1'
#
loop_
_entity.id
_entity.type
_entity.pdbx_description
1 polymer ?
#
loop_
_entity_poly.entity_id
_entity_poly.type
_entity_poly.pdbx_seq_one_letter_code
_entity_poly.pdbx_strand_id
1 'polypeptide(L)' 'MRTNVVIIGAGPAGALLSQILHNAEIDHVVLERQTRDYVLTR' A
#
# COMPACT_ATOMS: atom_id res chain seq x y z
N MET A 1 5.70 0.55 -15.47
CA MET A 1 5.11 1.56 -14.55
C MET A 1 6.23 2.20 -13.77
N ARG A 2 6.18 3.53 -13.53
CA ARG A 2 7.16 4.26 -12.72
C ARG A 2 6.39 5.07 -11.69
N THR A 3 6.80 4.99 -10.44
CA THR A 3 6.22 5.74 -9.31
C THR A 3 7.35 6.21 -8.41
N ASN A 4 7.10 7.21 -7.56
CA ASN A 4 8.11 7.74 -6.64
C ASN A 4 8.31 6.82 -5.42
N VAL A 5 7.26 6.12 -5.00
CA VAL A 5 7.29 5.26 -3.81
C VAL A 5 6.61 3.93 -4.10
N VAL A 6 7.28 2.84 -3.73
CA VAL A 6 6.69 1.50 -3.73
C VAL A 6 6.61 0.99 -2.29
N ILE A 7 5.41 0.61 -1.87
CA ILE A 7 5.13 0.00 -0.56
C ILE A 7 5.05 -1.51 -0.74
N ILE A 8 5.84 -2.28 0.02
CA ILE A 8 5.80 -3.74 0.03
C ILE A 8 5.01 -4.22 1.26
N GLY A 9 3.87 -4.85 1.01
CA GLY A 9 2.92 -5.35 2.01
C GLY A 9 1.67 -4.46 2.12
N ALA A 10 0.49 -5.08 2.08
CA ALA A 10 -0.80 -4.39 2.16
C ALA A 10 -1.49 -4.53 3.54
N GLY A 11 -0.75 -4.90 4.58
CA GLY A 11 -1.27 -4.94 5.96
C GLY A 11 -1.60 -3.55 6.52
N PRO A 12 -2.01 -3.45 7.81
CA PRO A 12 -2.47 -2.20 8.41
C PRO A 12 -1.48 -1.04 8.27
N ALA A 13 -0.18 -1.31 8.46
CA ALA A 13 0.87 -0.30 8.32
C ALA A 13 1.03 0.20 6.87
N GLY A 14 0.99 -0.72 5.89
CA GLY A 14 1.10 -0.37 4.47
C GLY A 14 -0.12 0.41 3.97
N ALA A 15 -1.31 0.02 4.42
CA ALA A 15 -2.55 0.74 4.13
C ALA A 15 -2.56 2.15 4.75
N LEU A 16 -2.13 2.29 6.01
CA LEU A 16 -2.01 3.59 6.66
C LEU A 16 -1.02 4.50 5.94
N LEU A 17 0.16 3.99 5.59
CA LEU A 17 1.16 4.75 4.84
C LEU A 17 0.63 5.17 3.46
N SER A 18 -0.05 4.27 2.75
CA SER A 18 -0.69 4.59 1.46
C SER A 18 -1.68 5.74 1.59
N GLN A 19 -2.51 5.76 2.65
CA GLN A 19 -3.44 6.87 2.89
C GLN A 19 -2.71 8.18 3.18
N ILE A 20 -1.63 8.16 3.96
CA ILE A 20 -0.83 9.37 4.26
C ILE A 20 -0.21 9.93 2.98
N LEU A 21 0.39 9.07 2.14
CA LEU A 21 0.98 9.49 0.87
C LEU A 21 -0.07 10.00 -0.11
N HIS A 22 -1.25 9.38 -0.14
CA HIS A 22 -2.39 9.87 -0.94
C HIS A 22 -2.81 11.27 -0.53
N ASN A 23 -2.96 11.53 0.77
CA ASN A 23 -3.34 12.84 1.31
C ASN A 23 -2.27 13.92 1.05
N ALA A 24 -1.01 13.51 0.89
CA ALA A 24 0.11 14.38 0.54
C ALA A 24 0.30 14.54 -0.99
N GLU A 25 -0.61 14.00 -1.81
CA GLU A 25 -0.53 14.03 -3.27
C GLU A 25 0.76 13.38 -3.83
N ILE A 26 1.30 12.40 -3.11
CA ILE A 26 2.49 11.65 -3.53
C ILE A 26 2.06 10.37 -4.26
N ASP A 27 2.46 10.27 -5.53
CA ASP A 27 2.25 9.07 -6.33
C ASP A 27 2.99 7.86 -5.74
N HIS A 28 2.25 6.76 -5.56
CA HIS A 28 2.76 5.54 -4.94
C HIS A 28 2.01 4.29 -5.42
N VAL A 29 2.64 3.12 -5.26
CA VAL A 29 2.05 1.80 -5.54
C VAL A 29 2.25 0.87 -4.34
N VAL A 30 1.22 0.09 -4.01
CA VAL A 30 1.30 -0.98 -3.00
C VAL A 30 1.38 -2.34 -3.69
N LEU A 31 2.37 -3.17 -3.31
CA LEU A 31 2.53 -4.55 -3.78
C LEU A 31 2.37 -5.51 -2.62
N GLU A 32 1.51 -6.51 -2.77
CA GLU A 32 1.29 -7.57 -1.79
C GLU A 32 1.32 -8.92 -2.48
N ARG A 33 1.98 -9.89 -1.83
CA ARG A 33 2.11 -11.26 -2.34
C ARG A 33 0.83 -12.06 -2.11
N GLN A 34 0.14 -11.78 -1.01
CA GLN A 34 -1.05 -12.49 -0.59
C GLN A 34 -2.31 -11.93 -1.25
N THR A 35 -3.36 -12.74 -1.32
CA THR A 35 -4.66 -12.28 -1.83
C THR A 35 -5.25 -11.23 -0.89
N ARG A 36 -6.13 -10.38 -1.44
CA ARG A 36 -6.85 -9.37 -0.67
C ARG A 36 -7.60 -10.00 0.51
N ASP A 37 -8.24 -11.16 0.31
CA ASP A 37 -8.98 -11.85 1.37
C ASP A 37 -8.07 -12.24 2.53
N TYR A 38 -6.89 -12.80 2.26
CA TYR A 38 -5.90 -13.12 3.29
C TYR A 38 -5.40 -11.88 4.03
N VAL A 39 -5.33 -10.73 3.36
CA VAL A 39 -4.94 -9.44 3.97
C VAL A 39 -6.02 -8.91 4.91
N LEU A 40 -7.29 -9.05 4.56
CA LEU A 40 -8.41 -8.49 5.31
C LEU A 40 -8.79 -9.32 6.54
N THR A 41 -8.38 -10.59 6.61
CA THR A 41 -8.68 -11.49 7.73
C THR A 41 -7.69 -11.41 8.91
N ARG A 42 -6.72 -10.49 8.89
CA ARG A 42 -5.63 -10.41 9.87
C ARG A 42 -5.47 -9.03 10.49
#